data_AF-A0A7S2KS31-F1
#
_entry.id   AF-A0A7S2KS31-F1
#
_cell.length_a   1.000
_cell.length_b   1.000
_cell.length_c   1.000
_cell.angle_alpha   90.00
_cell.angle_beta   90.00
_cell.angle_gamma   90.00
#
_symmetry.space_group_name_H-M   'P 1'
#
loop_
_entity.id
_entity.type
_entity.pdbx_description
1 polymer ?
#
loop_
_entity_poly.entity_id
_entity_poly.type
_entity_poly.pdbx_seq_one_letter_code
_entity_poly.pdbx_strand_id
1 'polypeptide(L)'
;DHIAQTKPYIVSDVMADLLDVAARSLVKNGRLVYIIPSMLDFDEDVDLPRHPCLRLVHSCYQPLSSQLGRRMVTMKKIKEYDESLRDSYMAQCWVNGPESADKCANIREKLIEAARLKPGYKEKAEARSRKRKAKKEEKKRTKLLEKKKEEGTAT
;
A
#
# COMPACT_ATOMS: atom_id res chain seq x y z
N ASP A 1 10.89 10.03 30.30
CA ASP A 1 10.33 9.98 28.94
C ASP A 1 10.01 8.56 28.52
N HIS A 2 8.73 8.22 28.47
CA HIS A 2 8.27 6.95 27.92
C HIS A 2 7.97 7.15 26.44
N ILE A 3 8.76 6.51 25.57
CA ILE A 3 8.42 6.32 24.16
C ILE A 3 7.69 4.98 24.08
N ALA A 4 6.39 4.99 23.80
CA ALA A 4 5.66 3.75 23.54
C ALA A 4 6.26 3.08 22.30
N GLN A 5 6.75 1.84 22.43
CA GLN A 5 7.17 1.07 21.27
C GLN A 5 5.98 0.86 20.36
N THR A 6 6.06 1.40 19.14
CA THR A 6 5.13 1.06 18.06
C THR A 6 5.33 -0.42 17.73
N LYS A 7 4.45 -1.27 18.27
CA LYS A 7 4.36 -2.66 17.82
C LYS A 7 3.98 -2.64 16.33
N PRO A 8 4.65 -3.44 15.48
CA PRO A 8 4.21 -3.64 14.12
C PRO A 8 2.76 -4.09 14.12
N TYR A 9 1.90 -3.34 13.44
CA TYR A 9 0.49 -3.65 13.31
C TYR A 9 0.18 -3.74 11.82
N ILE A 10 -0.11 -4.97 11.39
CA ILE A 10 -0.15 -5.32 9.98
C ILE A 10 -1.44 -4.78 9.35
N VAL A 11 -1.36 -4.42 8.06
CA VAL A 11 -2.47 -3.76 7.36
C VAL A 11 -3.72 -4.63 7.33
N SER A 12 -3.58 -5.96 7.25
CA SER A 12 -4.72 -6.89 7.31
C SER A 12 -5.53 -6.74 8.59
N ASP A 13 -4.84 -6.57 9.73
CA ASP A 13 -5.44 -6.47 11.05
C ASP A 13 -6.07 -5.09 11.24
N VAL A 14 -5.35 -4.03 10.82
CA VAL A 14 -5.88 -2.66 10.80
C VAL A 14 -7.21 -2.60 10.06
N MET A 15 -7.28 -3.18 8.85
CA MET A 15 -8.49 -3.14 8.04
C MET A 15 -9.62 -3.96 8.68
N ALA A 16 -9.31 -5.14 9.24
CA ALA A 16 -10.30 -5.97 9.93
C ALA A 16 -10.91 -5.24 11.13
N ASP A 17 -10.07 -4.65 11.98
CA ASP A 17 -10.52 -3.92 13.16
C ASP A 17 -11.29 -2.65 12.79
N LEU A 18 -10.91 -1.94 11.72
CA LEU A 18 -11.67 -0.80 11.21
C LEU A 18 -13.07 -1.20 10.72
N LEU A 19 -13.20 -2.36 10.06
CA LEU A 19 -14.49 -2.88 9.62
C LEU A 19 -15.36 -3.33 10.81
N ASP A 20 -14.76 -3.95 11.82
CA ASP A 20 -15.43 -4.32 13.09
C ASP A 20 -15.96 -3.06 13.81
N VAL A 21 -15.13 -2.03 13.96
CA VAL A 21 -15.53 -0.74 14.55
C VAL A 21 -16.67 -0.09 13.75
N ALA A 22 -16.61 -0.14 12.42
CA ALA A 22 -17.68 0.38 11.58
C ALA A 22 -18.98 -0.41 11.75
N ALA A 23 -18.91 -1.74 11.85
CA ALA A 23 -20.08 -2.59 12.09
C ALA A 23 -20.74 -2.30 13.45
N ARG A 24 -19.93 -2.06 14.49
CA ARG A 24 -20.40 -1.67 15.83
C ARG A 24 -21.02 -0.28 15.87
N SER A 25 -20.35 0.69 15.25
CA SER A 25 -20.66 2.11 15.40
C SER A 25 -21.72 2.64 14.45
N LEU A 26 -21.85 2.08 13.25
CA LEU A 26 -22.83 2.57 12.28
C LEU A 26 -24.25 2.20 12.69
N VAL A 27 -25.20 3.09 12.45
CA VAL A 27 -26.63 2.77 12.48
C VAL A 27 -26.99 1.82 11.32
N LYS A 28 -28.06 1.05 11.47
CA LYS A 28 -28.60 0.22 10.37
C LYS A 28 -28.85 1.08 9.14
N ASN A 29 -28.47 0.56 7.96
CA ASN A 29 -28.47 1.28 6.68
C ASN A 29 -27.45 2.43 6.55
N GLY A 30 -26.67 2.74 7.59
CA GLY A 30 -25.54 3.65 7.53
C GLY A 30 -24.46 3.16 6.55
N ARG A 31 -23.64 4.08 6.06
CA ARG A 31 -22.61 3.80 5.05
C ARG A 31 -21.22 4.04 5.60
N LEU A 32 -20.32 3.11 5.31
CA LEU A 32 -18.88 3.27 5.44
C LEU A 32 -18.31 3.59 4.06
N VAL A 33 -17.47 4.61 3.97
CA VAL A 33 -16.71 4.91 2.75
C VAL A 33 -15.24 5.03 3.11
N TYR A 34 -14.38 4.31 2.39
CA TYR A 34 -12.94 4.39 2.56
C TYR A 34 -12.22 4.31 1.21
N ILE A 35 -10.94 4.68 1.21
CA ILE A 35 -10.08 4.62 0.02
C ILE A 35 -8.90 3.72 0.36
N ILE A 36 -8.66 2.71 -0.48
CA ILE A 36 -7.47 1.87 -0.40
C ILE A 36 -6.59 2.02 -1.64
N PRO A 37 -5.27 2.11 -1.49
CA PRO A 37 -4.38 1.87 -2.62
C PRO A 37 -4.55 0.42 -3.11
N SER A 38 -4.57 0.22 -4.42
CA SER A 38 -4.79 -1.09 -5.04
C SER A 38 -3.95 -1.25 -6.30
N MET A 39 -3.40 -2.44 -6.47
CA MET A 39 -2.76 -2.85 -7.72
C MET A 39 -3.77 -2.90 -8.87
N LEU A 40 -3.29 -2.84 -10.11
CA LEU A 40 -4.14 -2.89 -11.30
C LEU A 40 -4.95 -4.21 -11.40
N ASP A 41 -4.35 -5.32 -10.99
CA ASP A 41 -4.92 -6.67 -10.97
C ASP A 41 -5.68 -7.00 -9.67
N PHE A 42 -6.14 -5.98 -8.95
CA PHE A 42 -6.93 -6.14 -7.73
C PHE A 42 -8.32 -6.70 -8.03
N ASP A 43 -8.63 -7.82 -7.41
CA ASP A 43 -9.90 -8.53 -7.48
C ASP A 43 -10.74 -8.20 -6.24
N GLU A 44 -11.89 -7.57 -6.43
CA GLU A 44 -12.77 -7.18 -5.32
C GLU A 44 -13.36 -8.37 -4.57
N ASP A 45 -13.45 -9.53 -5.22
CA ASP A 45 -14.03 -10.70 -4.59
C ASP A 45 -13.08 -11.40 -3.63
N VAL A 46 -11.79 -11.16 -3.79
CA VAL A 46 -10.71 -11.81 -3.03
C VAL A 46 -9.97 -10.80 -2.17
N ASP A 47 -9.57 -9.67 -2.74
CA ASP A 47 -8.61 -8.73 -2.16
C ASP A 47 -9.27 -7.63 -1.31
N LEU A 48 -10.61 -7.59 -1.25
CA LEU A 48 -11.34 -6.58 -0.46
C LEU A 48 -11.75 -7.15 0.91
N PRO A 49 -11.48 -6.45 2.03
CA PRO A 49 -11.92 -6.90 3.34
C PRO A 49 -13.44 -6.84 3.45
N ARG A 50 -14.02 -7.75 4.23
CA ARG A 50 -15.46 -7.96 4.37
C ARG A 50 -15.86 -7.97 5.85
N HIS A 51 -17.15 -7.78 6.11
CA HIS A 51 -17.69 -7.97 7.45
C HIS A 51 -19.15 -8.43 7.31
N PRO A 52 -19.63 -9.48 8.02
CA PRO A 52 -20.98 -10.01 7.82
C PRO A 52 -22.13 -9.01 8.02
N CYS A 53 -21.93 -7.98 8.86
CA CYS A 53 -22.87 -6.87 9.02
C CYS A 53 -22.81 -5.79 7.92
N LEU A 54 -21.77 -5.77 7.08
CA LEU A 54 -21.53 -4.76 6.04
C LEU A 54 -21.62 -5.41 4.65
N ARG A 55 -22.30 -4.74 3.72
CA ARG A 55 -22.40 -5.18 2.31
C ARG A 55 -21.72 -4.17 1.41
N LEU A 56 -20.87 -4.63 0.50
CA LEU A 56 -20.34 -3.80 -0.59
C LEU A 56 -21.49 -3.24 -1.44
N VAL A 57 -21.47 -1.93 -1.69
CA VAL A 57 -22.48 -1.24 -2.52
C VAL A 57 -21.84 -0.68 -3.78
N HIS A 58 -20.68 -0.02 -3.62
CA HIS A 58 -19.92 0.52 -4.75
C HIS A 58 -18.44 0.33 -4.54
N SER A 59 -17.74 0.15 -5.65
CA SER A 59 -16.30 0.14 -5.76
C SER A 59 -15.91 0.89 -7.02
N CYS A 60 -15.10 1.94 -6.88
CA CYS A 60 -14.66 2.78 -7.98
C CYS A 60 -13.14 2.82 -8.03
N TYR A 61 -12.54 2.38 -9.12
CA TYR A 61 -11.09 2.42 -9.32
C TYR A 61 -10.64 3.72 -10.00
N GLN A 62 -9.60 4.36 -9.45
CA GLN A 62 -8.91 5.49 -10.04
C GLN A 62 -7.44 5.13 -10.30
N PRO A 63 -6.98 5.06 -11.56
CA PRO A 63 -5.58 4.79 -11.88
C PRO A 63 -4.68 5.97 -11.46
N LEU A 64 -3.53 5.68 -10.85
CA LEU A 64 -2.49 6.67 -10.51
C LEU A 64 -1.21 6.48 -11.34
N SER A 65 -0.94 5.25 -11.77
CA SER A 65 0.17 4.87 -12.64
C SER A 65 -0.19 3.60 -13.43
N SER A 66 0.76 3.08 -14.23
CA SER A 66 0.55 1.86 -15.03
C SER A 66 0.18 0.60 -14.24
N GLN A 67 0.45 0.55 -12.93
CA GLN A 67 0.28 -0.66 -12.11
C GLN A 67 -0.37 -0.37 -10.74
N LEU A 68 -0.46 0.90 -10.36
CA LEU A 68 -1.01 1.34 -9.08
C LEU A 68 -2.19 2.27 -9.34
N GLY A 69 -3.26 2.06 -8.61
CA GLY A 69 -4.34 3.02 -8.46
C GLY A 69 -4.79 3.13 -7.02
N ARG A 70 -5.96 3.72 -6.85
CA ARG A 70 -6.70 3.74 -5.59
C ARG A 70 -8.15 3.39 -5.85
N ARG A 71 -8.77 2.71 -4.90
CA ARG A 71 -10.17 2.27 -5.00
C ARG A 71 -10.96 2.94 -3.89
N MET A 72 -12.02 3.63 -4.26
CA MET A 72 -13.01 4.14 -3.31
C MET A 72 -14.05 3.06 -3.11
N VAL A 73 -14.25 2.64 -1.88
CA VAL A 73 -15.10 1.52 -1.50
C VAL A 73 -16.21 2.04 -0.61
N THR A 74 -17.46 1.72 -0.97
CA THR A 74 -18.65 2.07 -0.19
C THR A 74 -19.33 0.79 0.28
N MET A 75 -19.48 0.66 1.59
CA MET A 75 -20.23 -0.42 2.22
C MET A 75 -21.43 0.12 2.97
N LYS A 76 -22.49 -0.70 3.10
CA LYS A 76 -23.71 -0.37 3.84
C LYS A 76 -23.90 -1.39 4.96
N LYS A 77 -24.22 -0.93 6.18
CA LYS A 77 -24.61 -1.81 7.28
C LYS A 77 -26.00 -2.40 7.00
N ILE A 78 -26.07 -3.72 6.90
CA ILE A 78 -27.28 -4.47 6.55
C ILE A 78 -27.88 -5.26 7.73
N LYS A 79 -27.09 -5.52 8.77
CA LYS A 79 -27.50 -6.26 9.97
C LYS A 79 -27.01 -5.54 11.22
N GLU A 80 -27.68 -5.76 12.35
CA GLU A 80 -27.16 -5.32 13.64
C GLU A 80 -25.89 -6.09 13.99
N TYR A 81 -25.05 -5.45 14.79
CA TYR A 81 -23.84 -6.08 15.30
C TYR A 81 -24.19 -6.91 16.53
N ASP A 82 -23.64 -8.12 16.60
CA ASP A 82 -23.78 -9.02 17.74
C ASP A 82 -22.38 -9.25 18.33
N GLU A 83 -22.20 -8.82 19.57
CA GLU A 83 -20.91 -8.89 20.25
C GLU A 83 -20.48 -10.34 20.52
N SER A 84 -21.43 -11.27 20.66
CA SER A 84 -21.12 -12.69 20.85
C SER A 84 -20.51 -13.34 19.60
N LEU A 85 -20.69 -12.72 18.42
CA LEU A 85 -20.21 -13.21 17.14
C LEU A 85 -18.90 -12.55 16.68
N ARG A 86 -18.30 -11.69 17.50
CA ARG A 86 -17.11 -10.89 17.12
C ARG A 86 -16.00 -11.75 16.52
N ASP A 87 -15.61 -12.82 17.20
CA ASP A 87 -14.49 -13.66 16.73
C ASP A 87 -14.82 -14.33 15.39
N SER A 88 -16.09 -14.71 15.18
CA SER A 88 -16.57 -15.23 13.90
C SER A 88 -16.52 -14.17 12.79
N TYR A 89 -16.85 -12.92 13.11
CA TYR A 89 -16.76 -11.81 12.16
C TYR A 89 -15.31 -11.52 11.76
N MET A 90 -14.40 -11.47 12.74
CA MET A 90 -12.97 -11.23 12.50
C MET A 90 -12.35 -12.33 11.62
N ALA A 91 -12.70 -13.60 11.87
CA ALA A 91 -12.23 -14.72 11.06
C ALA A 91 -12.70 -14.67 9.59
N GLN A 92 -13.84 -14.03 9.31
CA GLN A 92 -14.43 -13.92 7.98
C GLN A 92 -14.01 -12.65 7.23
N CYS A 93 -13.16 -11.81 7.82
CA CYS A 93 -12.81 -10.52 7.22
C CYS A 93 -12.09 -10.67 5.88
N TRP A 94 -11.27 -11.71 5.72
CA TRP A 94 -10.47 -11.93 4.53
C TRP A 94 -10.73 -13.32 3.96
N VAL A 95 -11.00 -13.40 2.65
CA VAL A 95 -11.42 -14.64 1.98
C VAL A 95 -10.37 -15.74 2.10
N ASN A 96 -9.10 -15.39 1.89
CA ASN A 96 -7.95 -16.30 2.01
C ASN A 96 -7.07 -15.92 3.22
N GLY A 97 -7.66 -15.38 4.29
CA GLY A 97 -6.90 -14.84 5.41
C GLY A 97 -6.02 -13.62 5.03
N PRO A 98 -5.00 -13.29 5.83
CA PRO A 98 -4.19 -12.07 5.65
C PRO A 98 -3.53 -11.91 4.26
N GLU A 99 -3.32 -13.00 3.53
CA GLU A 99 -2.78 -12.97 2.16
C GLU A 99 -3.68 -12.22 1.18
N SER A 100 -4.99 -12.18 1.44
CA SER A 100 -5.93 -11.38 0.64
C SER A 100 -5.62 -9.88 0.71
N ALA A 101 -4.96 -9.43 1.78
CA ALA A 101 -4.56 -8.04 1.92
C ALA A 101 -3.29 -7.69 1.11
N ASP A 102 -2.58 -8.65 0.52
CA ASP A 102 -1.23 -8.48 -0.02
C ASP A 102 -1.16 -7.36 -1.08
N LYS A 103 -2.18 -7.26 -1.94
CA LYS A 103 -2.26 -6.22 -2.99
C LYS A 103 -2.58 -4.82 -2.48
N CYS A 104 -3.00 -4.66 -1.23
CA CYS A 104 -3.15 -3.35 -0.57
C CYS A 104 -2.16 -3.11 0.58
N ALA A 105 -1.57 -4.16 1.15
CA ALA A 105 -0.62 -4.11 2.26
C ALA A 105 0.84 -3.94 1.78
N ASN A 106 1.24 -4.70 0.76
CA ASN A 106 2.64 -4.82 0.33
C ASN A 106 2.89 -4.17 -1.04
N ILE A 107 2.24 -3.02 -1.28
CA ILE A 107 2.24 -2.33 -2.58
C ILE A 107 3.64 -2.04 -3.12
N ARG A 108 4.57 -1.65 -2.25
CA ARG A 108 5.95 -1.33 -2.66
C ARG A 108 6.63 -2.55 -3.28
N GLU A 109 6.48 -3.71 -2.65
CA GLU A 109 7.09 -4.96 -3.08
C GLU A 109 6.44 -5.44 -4.37
N LYS A 110 5.10 -5.41 -4.44
CA LYS A 110 4.34 -5.72 -5.66
C LYS A 110 4.70 -4.82 -6.84
N LEU A 111 4.94 -3.54 -6.61
CA LEU A 111 5.37 -2.63 -7.67
C LEU A 111 6.78 -2.95 -8.18
N ILE A 112 7.68 -3.37 -7.29
CA ILE A 112 9.03 -3.81 -7.68
C ILE A 112 8.93 -5.11 -8.49
N GLU A 113 8.11 -6.05 -8.06
CA GLU A 113 7.85 -7.31 -8.76
C GLU A 113 7.26 -7.08 -10.15
N ALA A 114 6.19 -6.30 -10.25
CA ALA A 114 5.58 -5.90 -11.51
C ALA A 114 6.58 -5.16 -12.42
N ALA A 115 7.46 -4.34 -11.86
CA ALA A 115 8.52 -3.69 -12.63
C ALA A 115 9.55 -4.69 -13.18
N ARG A 116 9.92 -5.71 -12.40
CA ARG A 116 10.88 -6.76 -12.80
C ARG A 116 10.35 -7.63 -13.94
N LEU A 117 9.04 -7.85 -13.99
CA LEU A 117 8.37 -8.63 -15.03
C LEU A 117 8.28 -7.89 -16.39
N LYS A 118 8.53 -6.57 -16.43
CA LYS A 118 8.46 -5.81 -17.68
C LYS A 118 9.57 -6.20 -18.66
N PRO A 119 9.27 -6.28 -19.97
CA PRO A 119 10.28 -6.61 -20.98
C PRO A 119 11.41 -5.58 -21.00
N GLY A 120 12.64 -6.08 -21.09
CA GLY A 120 13.86 -5.27 -21.06
C GLY A 120 14.17 -4.63 -19.70
N TYR A 121 13.55 -5.09 -18.59
CA TYR A 121 13.84 -4.55 -17.26
C TYR A 121 15.32 -4.65 -16.88
N LYS A 122 15.96 -5.81 -17.09
CA LYS A 122 17.38 -6.04 -16.76
C LYS A 122 18.29 -5.06 -17.51
N GLU A 123 18.14 -4.96 -18.82
CA GLU A 123 18.90 -4.03 -19.67
C GLU A 123 18.70 -2.57 -19.25
N LYS A 124 17.45 -2.16 -19.00
CA LYS A 124 17.13 -0.80 -18.52
C LYS A 124 17.72 -0.54 -17.13
N ALA A 125 17.71 -1.53 -16.24
CA ALA A 125 18.29 -1.44 -14.91
C ALA A 125 19.82 -1.30 -14.97
N GLU A 126 20.49 -2.08 -15.82
CA GLU A 126 21.92 -1.96 -16.09
C GLU A 126 22.27 -0.60 -16.70
N ALA A 127 21.51 -0.13 -17.68
CA ALA A 127 21.69 1.19 -18.27
C ALA A 127 21.53 2.32 -17.24
N ARG A 128 20.54 2.21 -16.34
CA ARG A 128 20.36 3.14 -15.20
C ARG A 128 21.55 3.08 -14.24
N SER A 129 22.08 1.88 -13.96
CA SER A 129 23.26 1.69 -13.10
C SER A 129 24.52 2.32 -13.72
N ARG A 130 24.77 2.08 -15.01
CA ARG A 130 25.88 2.71 -15.77
C ARG A 130 25.79 4.24 -15.73
N LYS A 131 24.61 4.82 -16.01
CA LYS A 131 24.39 6.27 -15.93
C LYS A 131 24.63 6.83 -14.51
N ARG A 132 24.19 6.11 -13.46
CA ARG A 132 24.41 6.51 -12.06
C ARG A 132 25.89 6.49 -11.68
N LYS A 133 26.65 5.48 -12.12
CA LYS A 133 28.11 5.41 -11.90
C LYS A 133 28.83 6.56 -12.59
N ALA A 134 28.57 6.79 -13.88
CA ALA A 134 29.17 7.89 -14.64
C ALA A 134 28.88 9.26 -13.99
N LYS A 135 27.63 9.54 -13.61
CA LYS A 135 27.26 10.80 -12.92
C LYS A 135 27.94 10.95 -11.55
N LYS A 136 28.14 9.84 -10.82
CA LYS A 136 28.86 9.85 -9.54
C LYS A 136 30.35 10.16 -9.72
N GLU A 137 30.97 9.60 -10.76
CA GLU A 137 32.37 9.86 -11.11
C GLU A 137 32.59 11.29 -11.60
N GLU A 138 31.69 11.80 -12.46
CA GLU A 138 31.69 13.18 -12.91
C GLU A 138 31.60 14.14 -11.72
N LYS A 139 30.61 13.96 -10.83
CA LYS A 139 30.46 14.80 -9.63
C LYS A 139 31.70 14.74 -8.72
N LYS A 140 32.38 13.59 -8.63
CA LYS A 140 33.65 13.47 -7.90
C LYS A 140 34.77 14.26 -8.57
N ARG A 141 34.90 14.18 -9.91
CA ARG A 141 35.90 14.93 -10.68
C ARG A 141 35.68 16.43 -10.55
N THR A 142 34.44 16.91 -10.68
CA THR A 142 34.10 18.33 -10.52
C THR A 142 34.48 18.84 -9.13
N LYS A 143 34.11 18.13 -8.06
CA LYS A 143 34.50 18.48 -6.69
C LYS A 143 36.01 18.54 -6.49
N LEU A 144 36.76 17.62 -7.10
CA LEU A 144 38.22 17.62 -7.01
C LEU A 144 38.84 18.84 -7.72
N LEU A 145 38.27 19.24 -8.85
CA LEU A 145 38.70 20.42 -9.61
C LEU A 145 38.36 21.72 -8.89
N GLU A 146 37.18 21.81 -8.27
CA GLU A 146 36.77 22.96 -7.43
C GLU A 146 37.74 23.11 -6.25
N LYS A 147 38.01 22.03 -5.51
CA LYS A 147 38.95 22.04 -4.38
C LYS A 147 40.35 22.50 -4.79
N LYS A 148 40.86 22.02 -5.93
CA LYS A 148 42.18 22.44 -6.44
C LYS A 148 42.21 23.92 -6.86
N LYS A 149 41.11 24.46 -7.36
CA LYS A 149 41.01 25.91 -7.66
C LYS A 149 41.06 26.73 -6.40
N GLU A 150 40.29 26.35 -5.37
CA GLU A 150 40.28 27.02 -4.07
C GLU A 150 41.68 27.03 -3.42
N GLU A 151 42.39 25.89 -3.46
CA GLU A 151 43.77 25.77 -2.95
C GLU A 151 44.79 26.57 -3.78
N GLY A 152 44.57 26.73 -5.09
CA GLY A 152 45.47 27.48 -5.99
C GLY A 152 45.30 29.00 -5.97
N THR A 153 44.17 29.51 -5.48
CA THR A 153 43.92 30.97 -5.29
C THR A 153 44.39 31.52 -3.93
N ALA A 154 44.96 30.69 -3.06
CA ALA A 154 45.45 31.08 -1.74
C ALA A 154 46.96 31.44 -1.68
N THR A 155 47.59 31.66 -2.83
CA THR A 155 48.98 32.16 -3.01
C THR A 155 48.96 33.39 -3.89
#